data_AF-A0A3D9IRT9-F1
#
_entry.id   AF-A0A3D9IRT9-F1
#
_cell.length_a   1.000
_cell.length_b   1.000
_cell.length_c   1.000
_cell.angle_alpha   90.00
_cell.angle_beta   90.00
_cell.angle_gamma   90.00
#
_symmetry.space_group_name_H-M   'P 1'
#
loop_
_entity.id
_entity.type
_entity.pdbx_description
1 polymer ?
#
loop_
_entity_poly.entity_id
_entity_poly.type
_entity_poly.pdbx_seq_one_letter_code
_entity_poly.pdbx_strand_id
1 'polypeptide(L)'
;MMKQILLITDGGSNVGESPVTAAAQAYAEGITVNVAGVVDEGTIGEYGAAEIAEIARAGGGISQIVTSPQLSKTVQMMTRQTVAGTIRQAVNQELRQLFGVNDVGSLPPTKRGEVVKVMEEMEETMSLSVALLIDASASMKPKLHAVEEAIRDLTLSLQARTGGSRVSVFHFPGDSQYSYCVMDAGWHSNASNLGSLFGKIRMRGTTPTGPALLQVVDYIRETCGRISKIELIDEPRVSGGGSSEVRSDYVV
;
A
#
# COMPACT_ATOMS: atom_id res chain seq x y z
N MET A 1 8.91 4.58 10.08
CA MET A 1 7.81 4.60 9.10
C MET A 1 7.78 3.24 8.41
N MET A 2 6.61 2.61 8.34
CA MET A 2 6.42 1.35 7.62
C MET A 2 6.07 1.62 6.16
N LYS A 3 6.63 0.79 5.26
CA LYS A 3 6.45 0.91 3.81
C LYS A 3 5.97 -0.44 3.29
N GLN A 4 4.88 -0.43 2.54
CA GLN A 4 4.31 -1.64 1.95
C GLN A 4 3.97 -1.41 0.49
N ILE A 5 4.15 -2.45 -0.32
CA ILE A 5 3.54 -2.59 -1.63
C ILE A 5 2.46 -3.65 -1.49
N LEU A 6 1.25 -3.36 -1.97
CA LEU A 6 0.19 -4.35 -2.13
C LEU A 6 -0.05 -4.53 -3.64
N LEU A 7 0.43 -5.67 -4.14
CA LEU A 7 0.24 -6.11 -5.52
C LEU A 7 -1.12 -6.80 -5.64
N ILE A 8 -1.96 -6.35 -6.56
CA ILE A 8 -3.24 -6.99 -6.90
C ILE A 8 -3.13 -7.50 -8.34
N THR A 9 -3.16 -8.81 -8.53
CA THR A 9 -2.96 -9.46 -9.84
C THR A 9 -3.75 -10.75 -9.91
N ASP A 10 -3.96 -11.29 -11.10
CA ASP A 10 -4.42 -12.66 -11.29
C ASP A 10 -3.30 -13.63 -11.72
N GLY A 11 -2.05 -13.16 -11.68
CA GLY A 11 -0.83 -13.94 -11.92
C GLY A 11 -0.39 -13.95 -13.39
N GLY A 12 0.66 -14.73 -13.68
CA GLY A 12 1.12 -14.95 -15.05
C GLY A 12 2.05 -13.87 -15.57
N SER A 13 3.00 -13.41 -14.75
CA SER A 13 4.04 -12.51 -15.26
C SER A 13 4.77 -13.19 -16.42
N ASN A 14 4.85 -12.49 -17.55
CA ASN A 14 5.28 -13.07 -18.81
C ASN A 14 6.27 -12.20 -19.58
N VAL A 15 6.63 -11.03 -19.03
CA VAL A 15 7.53 -10.06 -19.66
C VAL A 15 8.46 -9.42 -18.62
N GLY A 16 9.74 -9.33 -18.95
CA GLY A 16 10.73 -8.58 -18.19
C GLY A 16 11.37 -9.35 -17.04
N GLU A 17 11.88 -8.62 -16.06
CA GLU A 17 12.56 -9.17 -14.89
C GLU A 17 11.60 -9.99 -14.01
N SER A 18 12.15 -10.99 -13.30
CA SER A 18 11.39 -11.83 -12.38
C SER A 18 10.74 -11.00 -11.26
N PRO A 19 9.41 -11.12 -11.03
CA PRO A 19 8.75 -10.41 -9.95
C PRO A 19 9.19 -10.88 -8.56
N VAL A 20 9.67 -12.12 -8.44
CA VAL A 20 10.25 -12.66 -7.19
C VAL A 20 11.55 -11.94 -6.85
N THR A 21 12.40 -11.67 -7.84
CA THR A 21 13.66 -10.94 -7.65
C THR A 21 13.39 -9.47 -7.28
N ALA A 22 12.46 -8.83 -7.98
CA ALA A 22 12.02 -7.47 -7.66
C ALA A 22 11.45 -7.35 -6.23
N ALA A 23 10.66 -8.32 -5.78
CA ALA A 23 10.13 -8.35 -4.42
C ALA A 23 11.22 -8.57 -3.37
N ALA A 24 12.20 -9.44 -3.63
CA ALA A 24 13.36 -9.60 -2.75
C ALA A 24 14.15 -8.30 -2.60
N GLN A 25 14.33 -7.55 -3.68
CA GLN A 25 14.97 -6.23 -3.64
C GLN A 25 14.14 -5.24 -2.81
N ALA A 26 12.82 -5.18 -3.00
CA ALA A 26 11.94 -4.35 -2.20
C ALA A 26 12.11 -4.62 -0.69
N TYR A 27 12.16 -5.91 -0.31
CA TYR A 27 12.33 -6.30 1.08
C TYR A 27 13.70 -5.90 1.65
N ALA A 28 14.77 -6.02 0.86
CA ALA A 28 16.10 -5.54 1.25
C ALA A 28 16.13 -4.02 1.53
N GLU A 29 15.21 -3.25 0.93
CA GLU A 29 15.04 -1.81 1.17
C GLU A 29 14.04 -1.48 2.30
N GLY A 30 13.59 -2.49 3.04
CA GLY A 30 12.62 -2.36 4.11
C GLY A 30 11.22 -2.01 3.61
N ILE A 31 10.83 -2.53 2.44
CA ILE A 31 9.48 -2.42 1.87
C ILE A 31 8.87 -3.83 1.82
N THR A 32 7.80 -4.04 2.57
CA THR A 32 7.09 -5.33 2.56
C THR A 32 6.22 -5.45 1.31
N VAL A 33 6.26 -6.58 0.60
CA VAL A 33 5.39 -6.83 -0.56
C VAL A 33 4.33 -7.86 -0.23
N ASN A 34 3.08 -7.43 -0.24
CA ASN A 34 1.89 -8.28 -0.12
C ASN A 34 1.29 -8.55 -1.50
N VAL A 35 0.70 -9.72 -1.71
CA VAL A 35 0.13 -10.09 -3.01
C VAL A 35 -1.29 -10.64 -2.86
N ALA A 36 -2.28 -9.93 -3.40
CA ALA A 36 -3.66 -10.39 -3.49
C ALA A 36 -3.92 -10.93 -4.91
N GLY A 37 -4.03 -12.26 -5.00
CA GLY A 37 -4.42 -12.99 -6.20
C GLY A 37 -5.93 -12.96 -6.41
N VAL A 38 -6.43 -12.37 -7.49
CA VAL A 38 -7.89 -12.27 -7.73
C VAL A 38 -8.36 -13.31 -8.74
N VAL A 39 -9.24 -14.22 -8.29
CA VAL A 39 -9.90 -15.22 -9.13
C VAL A 39 -11.32 -14.82 -9.49
N ASP A 40 -11.75 -15.18 -10.69
CA ASP A 40 -13.18 -15.26 -11.02
C ASP A 40 -13.74 -16.62 -10.57
N GLU A 41 -14.97 -16.99 -10.94
CA GLU A 41 -15.57 -18.32 -10.65
C GLU A 41 -14.81 -19.52 -11.29
N GLY A 42 -13.61 -19.29 -11.84
CA GLY A 42 -12.66 -20.30 -12.30
C GLY A 42 -11.39 -20.33 -11.43
N THR A 43 -10.54 -21.33 -11.65
CA THR A 43 -9.29 -21.49 -10.92
C THR A 43 -8.19 -20.54 -11.43
N ILE A 44 -7.46 -19.88 -10.51
CA ILE A 44 -6.07 -19.50 -10.81
C ILE A 44 -5.34 -20.80 -11.15
N GLY A 45 -4.67 -20.85 -12.30
CA GLY A 45 -3.82 -21.99 -12.63
C GLY A 45 -2.76 -22.20 -11.55
N GLU A 46 -2.37 -23.44 -11.27
CA GLU A 46 -1.38 -23.78 -10.21
C GLU A 46 -0.10 -22.93 -10.31
N TYR A 47 0.33 -22.62 -11.53
CA TYR A 47 1.47 -21.76 -11.82
C TYR A 47 1.30 -20.31 -11.32
N GLY A 48 0.10 -19.72 -11.46
CA GLY A 48 -0.17 -18.36 -10.97
C GLY A 48 -0.22 -18.29 -9.44
N ALA A 49 -0.77 -19.33 -8.79
CA ALA A 49 -0.80 -19.43 -7.34
C ALA A 49 0.61 -19.54 -6.74
N ALA A 50 1.46 -20.35 -7.35
CA ALA A 50 2.85 -20.52 -6.92
C ALA A 50 3.64 -19.21 -7.07
N GLU A 51 3.52 -18.54 -8.22
CA GLU A 51 4.15 -17.25 -8.46
C GLU A 51 3.74 -16.19 -7.41
N ILE A 52 2.43 -16.05 -7.16
CA ILE A 52 1.88 -15.11 -6.16
C ILE A 52 2.47 -15.37 -4.76
N ALA A 53 2.55 -16.65 -4.36
CA ALA A 53 3.12 -17.03 -3.07
C ALA A 53 4.62 -16.75 -2.98
N GLU A 54 5.37 -17.02 -4.06
CA GLU A 54 6.82 -16.76 -4.10
C GLU A 54 7.16 -15.27 -4.06
N ILE A 55 6.40 -14.43 -4.77
CA ILE A 55 6.57 -12.97 -4.73
C ILE A 55 6.38 -12.46 -3.30
N ALA A 56 5.27 -12.81 -2.65
CA ALA A 56 5.00 -12.36 -1.28
C ALA A 56 6.06 -12.85 -0.29
N ARG A 57 6.48 -14.12 -0.41
CA ARG A 57 7.53 -14.71 0.44
C ARG A 57 8.86 -13.99 0.26
N ALA A 58 9.27 -13.72 -0.97
CA ALA A 58 10.50 -12.97 -1.26
C ALA A 58 10.41 -11.52 -0.77
N GLY A 59 9.23 -10.92 -0.85
CA GLY A 59 8.94 -9.58 -0.34
C GLY A 59 8.71 -9.46 1.16
N GLY A 60 8.85 -10.55 1.92
CA GLY A 60 8.61 -10.58 3.38
C GLY A 60 7.17 -10.27 3.80
N GLY A 61 6.21 -10.38 2.88
CA GLY A 61 4.79 -10.17 3.13
C GLY A 61 3.99 -11.47 3.07
N ILE A 62 2.68 -11.33 2.84
CA ILE A 62 1.78 -12.48 2.72
C ILE A 62 1.02 -12.45 1.39
N SER A 63 0.66 -13.63 0.92
CA SER A 63 -0.17 -13.82 -0.26
C SER A 63 -1.54 -14.38 0.09
N GLN A 64 -2.59 -13.95 -0.60
CA GLN A 64 -3.93 -14.54 -0.50
C GLN A 64 -4.56 -14.64 -1.89
N ILE A 65 -5.19 -15.78 -2.16
CA ILE A 65 -6.01 -15.97 -3.37
C ILE A 65 -7.46 -15.78 -2.96
N VAL A 66 -8.16 -14.86 -3.61
CA VAL A 66 -9.49 -14.40 -3.21
C VAL A 66 -10.40 -14.18 -4.40
N THR A 67 -11.69 -14.33 -4.14
CA THR A 67 -12.72 -13.93 -5.09
C THR A 67 -12.95 -12.42 -5.01
N SER A 68 -13.44 -11.80 -6.10
CA SER A 68 -13.76 -10.38 -6.16
C SER A 68 -14.58 -9.86 -4.94
N PRO A 69 -15.65 -10.55 -4.47
CA PRO A 69 -16.41 -10.10 -3.30
C PRO A 69 -15.62 -10.09 -1.97
N GLN A 70 -14.54 -10.87 -1.88
CA GLN A 70 -13.72 -10.99 -0.68
C GLN A 70 -12.52 -10.06 -0.70
N LEU A 71 -12.24 -9.41 -1.83
CA LEU A 71 -11.02 -8.64 -2.05
C LEU A 71 -10.84 -7.52 -1.03
N SER A 72 -11.85 -6.65 -0.86
CA SER A 72 -11.80 -5.51 0.06
C SER A 72 -11.41 -5.92 1.49
N LYS A 73 -12.11 -6.91 2.05
CA LYS A 73 -11.81 -7.41 3.40
C LYS A 73 -10.42 -8.01 3.50
N THR A 74 -9.98 -8.71 2.45
CA THR A 74 -8.70 -9.41 2.45
C THR A 74 -7.53 -8.43 2.38
N VAL A 75 -7.58 -7.42 1.51
CA VAL A 75 -6.49 -6.44 1.40
C VAL A 75 -6.30 -5.65 2.70
N GLN A 76 -7.40 -5.31 3.38
CA GLN A 76 -7.36 -4.67 4.70
C GLN A 76 -6.73 -5.58 5.75
N MET A 77 -7.16 -6.85 5.79
CA MET A 77 -6.62 -7.85 6.70
C MET A 77 -5.12 -8.06 6.47
N MET A 78 -4.69 -8.20 5.22
CA MET A 78 -3.29 -8.40 4.87
C MET A 78 -2.41 -7.22 5.28
N THR A 79 -2.89 -6.01 5.06
CA THR A 79 -2.20 -4.78 5.48
C THR A 79 -1.99 -4.77 7.00
N ARG A 80 -3.04 -5.04 7.79
CA ARG A 80 -2.94 -5.09 9.26
C ARG A 80 -2.03 -6.21 9.76
N GLN A 81 -2.17 -7.42 9.23
CA GLN A 81 -1.33 -8.56 9.62
C GLN A 81 0.15 -8.31 9.36
N THR A 82 0.49 -7.68 8.23
CA THR A 82 1.88 -7.38 7.91
C THR A 82 2.44 -6.21 8.71
N VAL A 83 1.62 -5.22 9.07
CA VAL A 83 1.99 -4.20 10.05
C VAL A 83 2.31 -4.84 11.40
N ALA A 84 1.37 -5.61 11.96
CA ALA A 84 1.54 -6.29 13.24
C ALA A 84 2.75 -7.24 13.25
N GLY A 85 2.96 -7.96 12.14
CA GLY A 85 4.12 -8.84 11.94
C GLY A 85 5.45 -8.08 11.92
N THR A 86 5.50 -6.95 11.21
CA THR A 86 6.69 -6.08 11.14
C THR A 86 7.04 -5.52 12.51
N ILE A 87 6.05 -5.05 13.27
CA ILE A 87 6.23 -4.56 14.64
C ILE A 87 6.73 -5.68 15.54
N ARG A 88 6.12 -6.86 15.48
CA ARG A 88 6.57 -8.03 16.26
C ARG A 88 8.01 -8.39 15.95
N GLN A 89 8.41 -8.39 14.67
CA GLN A 89 9.78 -8.67 14.27
C GLN A 89 10.76 -7.65 14.85
N ALA A 90 10.43 -6.36 14.77
CA ALA A 90 11.26 -5.29 15.33
C ALA A 90 11.40 -5.41 16.86
N VAL A 91 10.28 -5.61 17.57
CA VAL A 91 10.29 -5.79 19.03
C VAL A 91 11.08 -7.04 19.45
N ASN A 92 10.89 -8.15 18.74
CA ASN A 92 11.66 -9.38 18.99
C ASN A 92 13.17 -9.17 18.77
N GLN A 93 13.56 -8.35 17.78
CA GLN A 93 14.95 -8.01 17.55
C GLN A 93 15.53 -7.19 18.69
N GLU A 94 14.81 -6.18 19.17
CA GLU A 94 15.21 -5.37 20.34
C GLU A 94 15.33 -6.22 21.60
N LEU A 95 14.36 -7.10 21.85
CA LEU A 95 14.38 -8.02 23.00
C LEU A 95 15.60 -8.96 22.97
N ARG A 96 15.95 -9.46 21.79
CA ARG A 96 17.16 -10.29 21.62
C ARG A 96 18.43 -9.49 21.87
N GLN A 97 18.53 -8.29 21.31
CA GLN A 97 19.74 -7.47 21.40
C GLN A 97 19.99 -6.92 22.83
N LEU A 98 18.94 -6.47 23.51
CA LEU A 98 19.07 -5.81 24.81
C LEU A 98 18.96 -6.78 26.00
N PHE A 99 18.17 -7.84 25.86
CA PHE A 99 17.81 -8.72 26.98
C PHE A 99 18.12 -10.20 26.74
N GLY A 100 18.62 -10.58 25.55
CA GLY A 100 18.89 -11.98 25.21
C GLY A 100 17.64 -12.87 25.15
N VAL A 101 16.45 -12.27 25.03
CA VAL A 101 15.17 -13.00 24.97
C VAL A 101 14.79 -13.22 23.52
N ASN A 102 14.59 -14.48 23.12
CA ASN A 102 14.37 -14.86 21.72
C ASN A 102 13.07 -14.31 21.12
N ASP A 103 11.99 -14.32 21.90
CA ASP A 103 10.65 -13.94 21.45
C ASP A 103 9.79 -13.40 22.61
N VAL A 104 8.86 -12.50 22.31
CA VAL A 104 7.85 -11.97 23.27
C VAL A 104 7.12 -13.09 24.02
N GLY A 105 6.83 -14.21 23.36
CA GLY A 105 6.20 -15.39 23.95
C GLY A 105 7.04 -16.07 25.04
N SER A 106 8.33 -15.80 25.12
CA SER A 106 9.21 -16.30 26.19
C SER A 106 9.15 -15.44 27.47
N LEU A 107 8.53 -14.26 27.41
CA LEU A 107 8.40 -13.38 28.57
C LEU A 107 7.37 -13.93 29.58
N PRO A 108 7.56 -13.66 30.89
CA PRO A 108 6.56 -13.93 31.91
C PRO A 108 5.20 -13.26 31.56
N PRO A 109 4.05 -13.85 31.95
CA PRO A 109 2.73 -13.37 31.54
C PRO A 109 2.49 -11.87 31.71
N THR A 110 2.88 -11.31 32.86
CA THR A 110 2.72 -9.87 33.15
C THR A 110 3.49 -9.00 32.15
N LYS A 111 4.79 -9.28 31.95
CA LYS A 111 5.64 -8.53 31.01
C LYS A 111 5.22 -8.74 29.56
N ARG A 112 4.75 -9.94 29.22
CA ARG A 112 4.22 -10.24 27.88
C ARG A 112 3.01 -9.36 27.58
N GLY A 113 2.08 -9.21 28.55
CA GLY A 113 0.92 -8.34 28.41
C GLY A 113 1.30 -6.87 28.18
N GLU A 114 2.29 -6.37 28.92
CA GLU A 114 2.82 -5.02 28.74
C GLU A 114 3.40 -4.82 27.33
N VAL A 115 4.22 -5.75 26.86
CA VAL A 115 4.84 -5.66 25.53
C VAL A 115 3.79 -5.76 24.42
N VAL A 116 2.81 -6.65 24.54
CA VAL A 116 1.70 -6.75 23.57
C VAL A 116 0.92 -5.44 23.49
N LYS A 117 0.62 -4.81 24.62
CA LYS A 117 -0.06 -3.52 24.64
C LYS A 117 0.73 -2.42 23.93
N VAL A 118 2.05 -2.39 24.12
CA VAL A 118 2.92 -1.44 23.40
C VAL A 118 2.92 -1.74 21.90
N MET A 119 2.93 -3.00 21.50
CA MET A 119 2.84 -3.38 20.08
C MET A 119 1.52 -2.95 19.44
N GLU A 120 0.39 -3.09 20.13
CA GLU A 120 -0.92 -2.64 19.67
C GLU A 120 -0.95 -1.11 19.50
N GLU A 121 -0.39 -0.35 20.45
CA GLU A 121 -0.25 1.10 20.35
C GLU A 121 0.62 1.51 19.15
N MET A 122 1.72 0.78 18.90
CA MET A 122 2.58 0.99 17.73
C MET A 122 1.84 0.72 16.42
N GLU A 123 1.01 -0.33 16.36
CA GLU A 123 0.20 -0.67 15.18
C GLU A 123 -0.77 0.47 14.83
N GLU A 124 -1.30 1.16 15.83
CA GLU A 124 -2.25 2.26 15.64
C GLU A 124 -1.56 3.60 15.34
N THR A 125 -0.42 3.90 15.96
CA THR A 125 0.22 5.23 15.91
C THR A 125 1.34 5.39 14.87
N MET A 126 1.97 4.30 14.43
CA MET A 126 3.10 4.40 13.49
C MET A 126 2.65 4.84 12.08
N SER A 127 3.43 5.72 11.45
CA SER A 127 3.17 6.12 10.07
C SER A 127 3.32 4.96 9.08
N LEU A 128 2.37 4.85 8.16
CA LEU A 128 2.30 3.78 7.15
C LEU A 128 2.17 4.38 5.75
N SER A 129 2.96 3.90 4.81
CA SER A 129 2.84 4.23 3.38
C SER A 129 2.57 2.95 2.60
N VAL A 130 1.43 2.90 1.91
CA VAL A 130 0.99 1.74 1.12
C VAL A 130 0.93 2.13 -0.35
N ALA A 131 1.79 1.55 -1.19
CA ALA A 131 1.67 1.66 -2.64
C ALA A 131 0.84 0.48 -3.16
N LEU A 132 -0.26 0.79 -3.81
CA LEU A 132 -1.10 -0.19 -4.50
C LEU A 132 -0.58 -0.35 -5.92
N LEU A 133 -0.21 -1.57 -6.30
CA LEU A 133 0.23 -1.88 -7.65
C LEU A 133 -0.78 -2.85 -8.27
N ILE A 134 -1.47 -2.40 -9.31
CA ILE A 134 -2.66 -3.07 -9.82
C ILE A 134 -2.40 -3.59 -11.21
N ASP A 135 -2.71 -4.87 -11.40
CA ASP A 135 -2.71 -5.49 -12.70
C ASP A 135 -3.92 -5.01 -13.52
N ALA A 136 -3.62 -4.44 -14.68
CA ALA A 136 -4.53 -3.97 -15.71
C ALA A 136 -4.41 -4.82 -16.98
N SER A 137 -4.06 -6.09 -16.85
CA SER A 137 -4.13 -7.07 -17.93
C SER A 137 -5.56 -7.30 -18.37
N ALA A 138 -5.75 -7.83 -19.59
CA ALA A 138 -7.09 -8.06 -20.14
C ALA A 138 -7.99 -8.94 -19.25
N SER A 139 -7.41 -9.90 -18.51
CA SER A 139 -8.12 -10.80 -17.60
C SER A 139 -8.59 -10.13 -16.30
N MET A 140 -8.05 -8.95 -15.96
CA MET A 140 -8.49 -8.16 -14.81
C MET A 140 -9.74 -7.33 -15.07
N LYS A 141 -10.19 -7.21 -16.33
CA LYS A 141 -11.37 -6.41 -16.73
C LYS A 141 -12.65 -6.70 -15.92
N PRO A 142 -13.08 -7.96 -15.71
CA PRO A 142 -14.26 -8.24 -14.89
C PRO A 142 -14.05 -7.95 -13.39
N LYS A 143 -12.80 -7.89 -12.93
CA LYS A 143 -12.42 -7.75 -11.52
C LYS A 143 -12.22 -6.30 -11.09
N LEU A 144 -12.01 -5.38 -12.04
CA LEU A 144 -11.67 -3.97 -11.78
C LEU A 144 -12.63 -3.26 -10.82
N HIS A 145 -13.93 -3.52 -10.91
CA HIS A 145 -14.90 -2.87 -10.03
C HIS A 145 -14.64 -3.23 -8.56
N ALA A 146 -14.42 -4.52 -8.28
CA ALA A 146 -14.09 -4.98 -6.93
C ALA A 146 -12.73 -4.46 -6.46
N VAL A 147 -11.76 -4.30 -7.38
CA VAL A 147 -10.46 -3.67 -7.08
C VAL A 147 -10.65 -2.21 -6.67
N GLU A 148 -11.46 -1.45 -7.40
CA GLU A 148 -11.77 -0.05 -7.07
C GLU A 148 -12.42 0.09 -5.69
N GLU A 149 -13.43 -0.74 -5.40
CA GLU A 149 -14.09 -0.78 -4.09
C GLU A 149 -13.09 -1.14 -2.97
N ALA A 150 -12.25 -2.15 -3.20
CA ALA A 150 -11.22 -2.56 -2.24
C ALA A 150 -10.22 -1.45 -1.92
N ILE A 151 -9.83 -0.66 -2.92
CA ILE A 151 -8.89 0.46 -2.75
C ILE A 151 -9.54 1.60 -1.97
N ARG A 152 -10.80 1.92 -2.29
CA ARG A 152 -11.60 2.91 -1.55
C ARG A 152 -11.71 2.51 -0.08
N ASP A 153 -12.15 1.29 0.19
CA ASP A 153 -12.37 0.78 1.54
C ASP A 153 -11.06 0.68 2.33
N LEU A 154 -9.97 0.25 1.69
CA LEU A 154 -8.64 0.24 2.30
C LEU A 154 -8.21 1.66 2.68
N THR A 155 -8.38 2.63 1.78
CA THR A 155 -8.01 4.03 2.06
C THR A 155 -8.83 4.60 3.23
N LEU A 156 -10.13 4.32 3.28
CA LEU A 156 -10.99 4.67 4.42
C LEU A 156 -10.54 3.99 5.72
N SER A 157 -10.19 2.70 5.67
CA SER A 157 -9.67 1.99 6.85
C SER A 157 -8.33 2.55 7.33
N LEU A 158 -7.48 3.03 6.42
CA LEU A 158 -6.18 3.60 6.74
C LEU A 158 -6.31 5.01 7.32
N GLN A 159 -7.30 5.79 6.89
CA GLN A 159 -7.63 7.10 7.46
C GLN A 159 -8.10 7.02 8.92
N ALA A 160 -8.76 5.93 9.29
CA ALA A 160 -9.27 5.73 10.64
C ALA A 160 -8.15 5.51 11.66
N ARG A 161 -6.92 5.22 11.21
CA ARG A 161 -5.76 5.06 12.09
C ARG A 161 -5.31 6.40 12.67
N THR A 162 -4.87 6.38 13.92
CA THR A 162 -4.29 7.53 14.63
C THR A 162 -2.98 7.97 13.98
N GLY A 163 -2.15 7.00 13.55
CA GLY A 163 -0.91 7.24 12.84
C GLY A 163 -1.13 7.68 11.40
N GLY A 164 -0.28 8.59 10.92
CA GLY A 164 -0.35 9.11 9.55
C GLY A 164 -0.23 7.98 8.50
N SER A 165 -1.32 7.73 7.78
CA SER A 165 -1.38 6.76 6.68
C SER A 165 -1.47 7.47 5.33
N ARG A 166 -0.68 7.01 4.36
CA ARG A 166 -0.73 7.52 2.98
C ARG A 166 -0.78 6.37 2.00
N VAL A 167 -1.52 6.58 0.92
CA VAL A 167 -1.72 5.62 -0.15
C VAL A 167 -1.26 6.24 -1.47
N SER A 168 -0.64 5.43 -2.33
CA SER A 168 -0.41 5.77 -3.74
C SER A 168 -0.91 4.62 -4.60
N VAL A 169 -1.37 4.92 -5.81
CA VAL A 169 -2.01 3.95 -6.70
C VAL A 169 -1.28 3.95 -8.03
N PHE A 170 -0.92 2.75 -8.46
CA PHE A 170 -0.28 2.46 -9.72
C PHE A 170 -1.02 1.33 -10.44
N HIS A 171 -1.01 1.36 -11.76
CA HIS A 171 -1.38 0.20 -12.57
C HIS A 171 -0.30 -0.18 -13.56
N PHE A 172 -0.27 -1.45 -13.96
CA PHE A 172 0.58 -1.98 -15.00
C PHE A 172 -0.21 -2.92 -15.91
N PRO A 173 0.11 -3.06 -17.20
CA PRO A 173 1.25 -2.46 -17.90
C PRO A 173 1.05 -0.97 -18.17
N GLY A 174 2.14 -0.22 -18.24
CA GLY A 174 2.10 1.19 -18.56
C GLY A 174 2.02 1.52 -20.06
N ASP A 175 2.02 2.81 -20.36
CA ASP A 175 1.65 3.28 -21.69
C ASP A 175 2.76 3.19 -22.75
N SER A 176 4.02 3.10 -22.32
CA SER A 176 5.20 3.11 -23.20
C SER A 176 6.19 2.00 -22.87
N GLN A 177 7.15 1.74 -23.76
CA GLN A 177 8.19 0.72 -23.58
C GLN A 177 9.13 0.98 -22.38
N TYR A 178 9.15 2.21 -21.86
CA TYR A 178 10.01 2.63 -20.74
C TYR A 178 9.23 2.89 -19.44
N SER A 179 7.89 2.81 -19.47
CA SER A 179 7.02 2.98 -18.31
C SER A 179 6.27 1.68 -18.09
N TYR A 180 6.77 0.82 -17.20
CA TYR A 180 6.17 -0.48 -16.93
C TYR A 180 4.89 -0.36 -16.10
N CYS A 181 4.77 0.69 -15.27
CA CYS A 181 3.53 1.10 -14.62
C CYS A 181 3.21 2.58 -14.87
N VAL A 182 1.98 2.99 -14.60
CA VAL A 182 1.51 4.38 -14.56
C VAL A 182 1.10 4.70 -13.12
N MET A 183 1.44 5.90 -12.65
CA MET A 183 0.96 6.40 -11.37
C MET A 183 -0.39 7.08 -11.56
N ASP A 184 -1.45 6.45 -11.06
CA ASP A 184 -2.82 6.97 -11.12
C ASP A 184 -3.07 8.01 -10.03
N ALA A 185 -2.48 7.80 -8.86
CA ALA A 185 -2.53 8.74 -7.74
C ALA A 185 -1.24 8.69 -6.92
N GLY A 186 -0.63 9.87 -6.71
CA GLY A 186 0.51 10.02 -5.79
C GLY A 186 0.10 9.85 -4.33
N TRP A 187 1.04 10.06 -3.39
CA TRP A 187 0.76 9.93 -1.97
C TRP A 187 -0.38 10.85 -1.52
N HIS A 188 -1.44 10.24 -0.98
CA HIS A 188 -2.56 10.96 -0.41
C HIS A 188 -3.10 10.22 0.80
N SER A 189 -3.75 10.96 1.70
CA SER A 189 -4.46 10.38 2.85
C SER A 189 -5.97 10.36 2.60
N ASN A 190 -6.47 10.88 1.48
CA ASN A 190 -7.92 11.06 1.25
C ASN A 190 -8.54 10.12 0.20
N ALA A 191 -9.56 9.33 0.58
CA ALA A 191 -10.32 8.44 -0.30
C ALA A 191 -11.20 9.14 -1.36
N SER A 192 -11.42 10.46 -1.26
CA SER A 192 -12.42 11.19 -2.07
C SER A 192 -12.17 11.18 -3.59
N ASN A 193 -10.94 10.95 -4.06
CA ASN A 193 -10.56 11.14 -5.47
C ASN A 193 -10.31 9.83 -6.26
N LEU A 194 -10.51 8.66 -5.66
CA LEU A 194 -10.13 7.36 -6.27
C LEU A 194 -11.11 6.87 -7.35
N GLY A 195 -12.37 7.32 -7.33
CA GLY A 195 -13.44 6.76 -8.17
C GLY A 195 -13.36 7.09 -9.67
N SER A 196 -12.45 7.98 -10.08
CA SER A 196 -12.27 8.33 -11.50
C SER A 196 -11.02 7.70 -12.13
N LEU A 197 -10.23 6.95 -11.34
CA LEU A 197 -8.93 6.42 -11.77
C LEU A 197 -9.08 5.28 -12.78
N PHE A 198 -10.04 4.38 -12.57
CA PHE A 198 -10.18 3.14 -13.36
C PHE A 198 -10.91 3.33 -14.70
N GLY A 199 -11.68 4.41 -14.86
CA GLY A 199 -12.38 4.70 -16.13
C GLY A 199 -11.45 5.01 -17.31
N LYS A 200 -10.17 5.28 -17.04
CA LYS A 200 -9.15 5.62 -18.06
C LYS A 200 -8.14 4.50 -18.31
N ILE A 201 -8.18 3.42 -17.53
CA ILE A 201 -7.20 2.33 -17.63
C ILE A 201 -7.43 1.55 -18.92
N ARG A 202 -6.42 1.55 -19.78
CA ARG A 202 -6.42 0.80 -21.04
C ARG A 202 -5.85 -0.57 -20.78
N MET A 203 -6.72 -1.57 -20.69
CA MET A 203 -6.28 -2.96 -20.47
C MET A 203 -5.47 -3.46 -21.67
N ARG A 204 -4.28 -4.05 -21.42
CA ARG A 204 -3.39 -4.61 -22.45
C ARG A 204 -3.07 -6.07 -22.16
N GLY A 205 -2.46 -6.77 -23.11
CA GLY A 205 -2.22 -8.21 -23.05
C GLY A 205 -0.93 -8.68 -22.35
N THR A 206 -0.08 -7.77 -21.87
CA THR A 206 1.23 -8.09 -21.27
C THR A 206 1.25 -7.76 -19.78
N THR A 207 1.96 -8.57 -18.98
CA THR A 207 1.96 -8.46 -17.51
C THR A 207 3.40 -8.32 -16.97
N PRO A 208 4.02 -7.12 -17.08
CA PRO A 208 5.41 -6.88 -16.65
C PRO A 208 5.52 -6.62 -15.14
N THR A 209 5.12 -7.60 -14.33
CA THR A 209 5.01 -7.48 -12.86
C THR A 209 6.32 -7.11 -12.18
N GLY A 210 7.44 -7.75 -12.55
CA GLY A 210 8.75 -7.46 -11.93
C GLY A 210 9.25 -6.03 -12.22
N PRO A 211 9.31 -5.61 -13.50
CA PRO A 211 9.67 -4.23 -13.82
C PRO A 211 8.74 -3.19 -13.20
N ALA A 212 7.43 -3.47 -13.11
CA ALA A 212 6.48 -2.57 -12.44
C ALA A 212 6.73 -2.47 -10.94
N LEU A 213 7.02 -3.59 -10.26
CA LEU A 213 7.41 -3.60 -8.85
C LEU A 213 8.67 -2.74 -8.60
N LEU A 214 9.70 -2.86 -9.44
CA LEU A 214 10.91 -2.05 -9.32
C LEU A 214 10.65 -0.56 -9.47
N GLN A 215 9.80 -0.15 -10.43
CA GLN A 215 9.42 1.26 -10.59
C GLN A 215 8.71 1.81 -9.34
N VAL A 216 7.85 1.01 -8.70
CA VAL A 216 7.20 1.40 -7.44
C VAL A 216 8.19 1.44 -6.28
N VAL A 217 9.15 0.52 -6.21
CA VAL A 217 10.23 0.54 -5.22
C VAL A 217 11.04 1.83 -5.33
N ASP A 218 11.45 2.20 -6.54
CA ASP A 218 12.19 3.44 -6.79
C ASP A 218 11.36 4.67 -6.38
N TYR A 219 10.07 4.72 -6.72
CA TYR A 219 9.16 5.78 -6.28
C TYR A 219 9.09 5.88 -4.75
N ILE A 220 8.91 4.76 -4.03
CA ILE A 220 8.88 4.73 -2.56
C ILE A 220 10.22 5.21 -1.99
N ARG A 221 11.35 4.73 -2.52
CA ARG A 221 12.69 5.11 -2.08
C ARG A 221 12.91 6.62 -2.22
N GLU A 222 12.52 7.16 -3.37
CA GLU A 222 12.69 8.56 -3.71
C GLU A 222 11.79 9.48 -2.90
N THR A 223 10.59 9.06 -2.56
CA THR A 223 9.59 9.92 -1.93
C THR A 223 9.57 9.75 -0.41
N CYS A 224 9.49 8.53 0.12
CA CYS A 224 9.35 8.29 1.57
C CYS A 224 10.53 8.81 2.41
N GLY A 225 11.72 9.02 1.84
CA GLY A 225 12.87 9.64 2.51
C GLY A 225 12.92 11.18 2.47
N ARG A 226 12.12 11.85 1.62
CA ARG A 226 12.11 13.31 1.40
C ARG A 226 10.82 14.01 1.84
N ILE A 227 9.78 13.26 2.24
CA ILE A 227 8.44 13.82 2.53
C ILE A 227 8.39 14.73 3.76
N SER A 228 9.42 14.78 4.61
CA SER A 228 9.49 15.74 5.73
C SER A 228 9.42 17.23 5.33
N LYS A 229 9.53 17.56 4.03
CA LYS A 229 9.54 18.96 3.55
C LYS A 229 8.28 19.41 2.81
N ILE A 230 7.41 18.48 2.39
CA ILE A 230 6.23 18.80 1.55
C ILE A 230 4.98 19.11 2.39
N GLU A 231 4.92 18.64 3.64
CA GLU A 231 3.80 18.95 4.56
C GLU A 231 3.79 20.40 5.09
N LEU A 232 4.71 21.27 4.65
CA LEU A 232 4.78 22.68 5.07
C LEU A 232 4.21 23.69 4.07
N ILE A 233 3.64 23.26 2.93
CA ILE A 233 3.19 24.18 1.88
C ILE A 233 1.67 24.31 1.77
N ASP A 234 0.89 23.43 2.40
CA ASP A 234 -0.58 23.45 2.30
C ASP A 234 -1.26 23.95 3.59
N GLU A 235 -0.83 25.12 4.08
CA GLU A 235 -1.73 25.96 4.88
C GLU A 235 -2.32 27.07 3.99
N PRO A 236 -3.65 27.21 3.90
CA PRO A 236 -4.24 28.36 3.25
C PRO A 236 -3.91 29.60 4.08
N ARG A 237 -3.13 30.51 3.50
CA ARG A 237 -2.96 31.87 4.01
C ARG A 237 -4.34 32.54 4.09
N VAL A 238 -4.93 32.56 5.27
CA VAL A 238 -6.05 33.45 5.58
C VAL A 238 -5.50 34.87 5.52
N SER A 239 -5.73 35.54 4.39
CA SER A 239 -5.51 36.97 4.26
C SER A 239 -6.48 37.68 5.20
N GLY A 240 -5.96 38.18 6.32
CA GLY A 240 -6.67 39.12 7.17
C GLY A 240 -6.98 40.40 6.39
N GLY A 241 -8.21 40.52 5.91
CA GLY A 241 -8.78 41.76 5.43
C GLY A 241 -9.50 42.45 6.59
N GLY A 242 -8.89 43.53 7.08
CA GLY A 242 -9.40 44.31 8.21
C GLY A 242 -10.79 44.89 7.96
N SER A 243 -11.59 44.89 9.02
CA SER A 243 -12.76 45.73 9.19
C SER A 243 -12.37 47.20 9.21
N SER A 244 -13.08 48.04 8.44
CA SER A 244 -13.61 49.35 8.86
C SER A 244 -13.79 50.26 7.64
N GLU A 245 -15.04 50.57 7.30
CA GLU A 245 -15.59 51.93 7.18
C GLU A 245 -16.82 51.91 6.26
N VAL A 246 -17.99 51.85 6.89
CA VAL A 246 -19.24 52.29 6.29
C VAL A 246 -19.22 53.81 6.27
N ARG A 247 -19.20 54.41 5.08
CA ARG A 247 -19.62 55.81 4.89
C ARG A 247 -20.65 55.89 3.78
N SER A 248 -21.86 56.21 4.25
CA SER A 248 -22.95 56.88 3.53
C SER A 248 -22.43 57.99 2.64
N ASP A 249 -23.01 58.14 1.43
CA ASP A 249 -23.54 59.42 0.91
C ASP A 249 -24.36 59.22 -0.39
N TYR A 250 -25.69 59.36 -0.26
CA TYR A 250 -26.63 60.24 -0.97
C TYR A 250 -26.62 60.51 -2.51
N VAL A 251 -27.86 60.48 -3.08
CA VAL A 251 -28.43 61.19 -4.28
C VAL A 251 -27.99 60.67 -5.67
N VAL A 252 -28.83 60.33 -6.67
CA VAL A 252 -30.18 60.74 -7.15
C VAL A 252 -31.05 59.51 -7.44
#